data_AF-A0A6I8W7L6-F1
#
_entry.id   AF-A0A6I8W7L6-F1
#
_cell.length_a   1.000
_cell.length_b   1.000
_cell.length_c   1.000
_cell.angle_alpha   90.00
_cell.angle_beta   90.00
_cell.angle_gamma   90.00
#
_symmetry.space_group_name_H-M   'P 1'
#
loop_
_entity.id
_entity.type
_entity.pdbx_description
1 polymer ?
#
loop_
_entity_poly.entity_id
_entity_poly.type
_entity_poly.pdbx_seq_one_letter_code
_entity_poly.pdbx_strand_id
1 'polypeptide(L)'
;MTASGNDRSQARCYNCSAHGHYASSCPAPKREKGSCFQCGSMQHQVKDCQQKPMSAQRSVGTASNPPMDDREENNIFVPIVNQRY
;
A
#
# COMPACT_ATOMS: atom_id res chain seq x y z
N MET A 1 -32.78 23.22 -8.69
CA MET A 1 -31.39 23.59 -9.07
C MET A 1 -30.50 22.38 -8.80
N THR A 2 -30.17 21.56 -9.78
CA THR A 2 -29.14 20.52 -9.61
C THR A 2 -28.18 20.64 -10.78
N ALA A 3 -26.97 21.11 -10.48
CA ALA A 3 -25.95 21.47 -11.45
C ALA A 3 -25.49 20.24 -12.23
N SER A 4 -25.72 20.25 -13.53
CA SER A 4 -25.06 19.38 -14.51
C SER A 4 -23.60 19.82 -14.67
N GLY A 5 -22.80 19.66 -13.61
CA GLY A 5 -21.39 20.03 -13.57
C GLY A 5 -20.54 18.99 -14.25
N ASN A 6 -20.47 19.02 -15.58
CA ASN A 6 -19.48 18.26 -16.36
C ASN A 6 -18.14 19.01 -16.35
N ASP A 7 -17.62 19.25 -15.14
CA ASP A 7 -16.38 20.00 -14.92
C ASP A 7 -15.19 19.09 -15.25
N ARG A 8 -14.77 19.14 -16.52
CA ARG A 8 -13.61 18.37 -17.03
C ARG A 8 -12.33 18.68 -16.24
N SER A 9 -12.29 19.81 -15.54
CA SER A 9 -11.20 20.21 -14.64
C SER A 9 -11.14 19.35 -13.37
N GLN A 10 -12.28 18.81 -12.92
CA GLN A 10 -12.33 17.84 -11.80
C GLN A 10 -12.23 16.38 -12.27
N ALA A 11 -12.26 16.12 -13.58
CA ALA A 11 -12.17 14.76 -14.09
C ALA A 11 -10.85 14.11 -13.69
N ARG A 12 -10.94 13.02 -12.92
CA ARG A 12 -9.80 12.18 -12.55
C ARG A 12 -9.52 11.17 -13.65
N CYS A 13 -8.30 11.16 -14.13
CA CYS A 13 -7.80 10.21 -15.09
C CYS A 13 -7.72 8.80 -14.49
N TYR A 14 -8.45 7.84 -15.04
CA TYR A 14 -8.35 6.45 -14.59
C TYR A 14 -7.01 5.78 -14.95
N ASN A 15 -6.24 6.34 -15.88
CA ASN A 15 -4.93 5.79 -16.23
C ASN A 15 -3.84 6.23 -15.25
N CYS A 16 -3.72 7.53 -14.93
CA CYS A 16 -2.63 8.05 -14.10
C CYS A 16 -3.08 8.68 -12.78
N SER A 17 -4.38 8.66 -12.47
CA SER A 17 -4.98 9.26 -11.27
C SER A 17 -4.84 10.80 -11.16
N ALA A 18 -4.30 11.47 -12.19
CA ALA A 18 -4.21 12.93 -12.25
C ALA A 18 -5.56 13.58 -12.64
N HIS A 19 -5.71 14.86 -12.32
CA HIS A 19 -6.92 15.63 -12.63
C HIS A 19 -6.72 16.49 -13.89
N GLY A 20 -7.82 16.89 -14.54
CA GLY A 20 -7.82 17.75 -15.73
C GLY A 20 -7.83 17.02 -17.07
N HIS A 21 -7.80 15.69 -17.08
CA HIS A 21 -7.95 14.88 -18.29
C HIS A 21 -8.53 13.49 -18.00
N TYR A 22 -9.07 12.86 -19.04
CA TYR A 22 -9.58 11.48 -18.97
C TYR A 22 -8.51 10.46 -19.38
N ALA A 23 -8.74 9.19 -19.02
CA ALA A 23 -7.86 8.09 -19.41
C ALA A 23 -7.64 7.98 -20.94
N SER A 24 -8.62 8.40 -21.73
CA SER A 24 -8.55 8.42 -23.20
C SER A 24 -7.54 9.43 -23.76
N SER A 25 -7.27 10.52 -23.02
CA SER A 25 -6.33 11.59 -23.41
C SER A 25 -5.09 11.62 -22.51
N CYS A 26 -4.81 10.53 -21.80
CA CYS A 26 -3.70 10.47 -20.87
C CYS A 26 -2.37 10.32 -21.62
N PRO A 27 -1.36 11.18 -21.35
CA PRO A 27 -0.04 11.09 -21.99
C PRO A 27 0.83 9.95 -21.43
N ALA A 28 0.44 9.35 -20.32
CA ALA A 28 1.18 8.26 -19.68
C ALA A 28 0.92 6.92 -20.40
N PRO A 29 1.88 5.97 -20.36
CA PRO A 29 1.66 4.60 -20.84
C PRO A 29 0.44 3.98 -20.13
N LYS A 30 -0.25 3.07 -20.82
CA LYS A 30 -1.46 2.43 -20.29
C LYS A 30 -1.10 1.60 -19.06
N ARG A 31 -1.75 1.86 -17.92
CA ARG A 31 -1.69 0.99 -16.74
C ARG A 31 -2.15 -0.41 -17.10
N GLU A 32 -1.57 -1.38 -16.39
CA GLU A 32 -1.91 -2.78 -16.55
C GLU A 32 -3.40 -3.00 -16.23
N LYS A 33 -4.12 -3.56 -17.20
CA LYS A 33 -5.58 -3.78 -17.12
C LYS A 33 -5.86 -4.78 -16.00
N GLY A 34 -6.49 -4.33 -14.92
CA GLY A 34 -6.80 -5.17 -13.75
C GLY A 34 -6.04 -4.77 -12.49
N SER A 35 -5.06 -3.86 -12.60
CA SER A 35 -4.40 -3.29 -11.42
C SER A 35 -5.31 -2.31 -10.67
N CYS A 36 -5.19 -2.32 -9.34
CA CYS A 36 -5.88 -1.42 -8.44
C CYS A 36 -5.50 0.04 -8.75
N PHE A 37 -6.50 0.88 -9.03
CA PHE A 37 -6.28 2.29 -9.32
C PHE A 37 -5.74 3.11 -8.13
N GLN A 38 -5.83 2.56 -6.91
CA GLN A 38 -5.42 3.24 -5.69
C GLN A 38 -3.99 2.87 -5.24
N CYS A 39 -3.57 1.60 -5.43
CA CYS A 39 -2.28 1.10 -4.96
C CYS A 39 -1.42 0.41 -6.04
N GLY A 40 -1.96 0.15 -7.24
CA GLY A 40 -1.25 -0.52 -8.34
C GLY A 40 -1.18 -2.05 -8.27
N SER A 41 -1.77 -2.69 -7.25
CA SER A 41 -1.75 -4.14 -7.10
C SER A 41 -2.66 -4.84 -8.11
N MET A 42 -2.21 -5.94 -8.73
CA MET A 42 -3.05 -6.77 -9.63
C MET A 42 -3.97 -7.75 -8.89
N GLN A 43 -3.78 -7.90 -7.57
CA GLN A 43 -4.48 -8.91 -6.79
C GLN A 43 -5.91 -8.49 -6.40
N HIS A 44 -6.19 -7.20 -6.40
CA HIS A 44 -7.49 -6.65 -6.00
C HIS A 44 -7.82 -5.40 -6.83
N GLN A 45 -9.11 -5.06 -6.90
CA GLN A 45 -9.56 -3.82 -7.53
C GLN A 45 -9.68 -2.70 -6.48
N VAL A 46 -9.88 -1.45 -6.92
CA VAL A 46 -10.06 -0.29 -6.03
C VAL A 46 -11.16 -0.49 -4.98
N LYS A 47 -12.17 -1.31 -5.29
CA LYS A 47 -13.29 -1.63 -4.41
C LYS A 47 -12.86 -2.42 -3.17
N ASP A 48 -11.91 -3.33 -3.34
CA ASP A 48 -11.35 -4.20 -2.31
C ASP A 48 -9.99 -3.70 -1.83
N CYS A 49 -9.62 -2.47 -2.21
CA CYS A 49 -8.35 -1.89 -1.82
C CYS A 49 -8.42 -1.40 -0.38
N GLN A 50 -7.73 -2.12 0.51
CA GLN A 50 -7.58 -1.74 1.92
C GLN A 50 -6.68 -0.49 2.13
N GLN A 51 -6.04 0.03 1.07
CA GLN A 51 -5.17 1.20 1.15
C GLN A 51 -5.99 2.50 1.10
N LYS A 52 -5.74 3.40 2.07
CA LYS A 52 -6.37 4.73 2.12
C LYS A 52 -5.92 5.61 0.95
N PRO A 53 -6.76 6.56 0.48
CA PRO A 53 -6.41 7.39 -0.66
C PRO A 53 -5.14 8.16 -0.36
N MET A 54 -4.08 7.82 -1.08
CA MET A 54 -2.73 8.34 -0.86
C MET A 54 -2.62 9.74 -1.46
N SER A 55 -3.32 10.69 -0.82
CA SER A 55 -3.06 12.11 -0.96
C SER A 55 -1.70 12.36 -0.33
N ALA A 56 -0.64 12.29 -1.15
CA ALA A 56 0.76 12.50 -0.82
C ALA A 56 1.41 11.43 0.07
N GLN A 57 2.22 10.55 -0.54
CA GLN A 57 3.43 10.02 0.09
C GLN A 57 4.37 9.49 -0.99
N ARG A 58 5.38 10.30 -1.31
CA ARG A 58 6.53 9.89 -2.11
C ARG A 58 7.30 8.81 -1.35
N SER A 59 7.55 7.72 -2.05
CA SER A 59 8.29 6.53 -1.65
C SER A 59 9.72 6.83 -1.21
N VAL A 60 10.11 6.30 -0.05
CA VAL A 60 11.37 5.60 0.30
C VAL A 60 11.16 5.05 1.73
N GLY A 61 11.45 3.84 2.16
CA GLY A 61 12.14 2.68 1.58
C GLY A 61 11.81 1.44 2.42
N THR A 62 12.32 0.32 1.97
CA THR A 62 12.20 -1.07 2.45
C THR A 62 12.29 -1.31 3.96
N ALA A 63 11.40 -2.16 4.48
CA ALA A 63 11.69 -3.01 5.64
C ALA A 63 10.82 -4.28 5.60
N SER A 64 11.31 -5.30 4.91
CA SER A 64 10.90 -6.68 5.16
C SER A 64 11.52 -7.10 6.49
N ASN A 65 10.75 -7.11 7.57
CA ASN A 65 11.07 -7.94 8.74
C ASN A 65 9.76 -8.53 9.28
N PRO A 66 9.63 -9.87 9.31
CA PRO A 66 8.45 -10.53 9.86
C PRO A 66 8.34 -10.28 11.38
N PRO A 67 7.13 -10.33 11.96
CA PRO A 67 6.93 -10.23 13.39
C PRO A 67 7.52 -11.47 14.08
N MET A 68 8.54 -11.25 14.92
CA MET A 68 9.01 -12.22 15.90
C MET A 68 7.97 -12.28 17.03
N ASP A 69 7.04 -13.22 16.87
CA ASP A 69 6.00 -13.57 17.83
C ASP A 69 6.56 -14.50 18.93
N ASP A 70 6.17 -14.15 20.16
CA ASP A 70 6.00 -14.94 21.38
C ASP A 70 7.18 -15.68 22.05
N ARG A 71 7.39 -15.23 23.30
CA ARG A 71 7.39 -16.03 24.54
C ARG A 71 8.71 -16.28 25.26
N GLU A 72 8.86 -15.47 26.30
CA GLU A 72 9.59 -15.70 27.53
C GLU A 72 9.19 -17.03 28.21
N GLU A 73 10.16 -17.91 28.49
CA GLU A 73 10.06 -18.83 29.62
C GLU A 73 11.45 -19.17 30.19
N ASN A 74 11.79 -18.39 31.20
CA ASN A 74 12.34 -18.82 32.48
C ASN A 74 12.59 -20.34 32.66
N ASN A 75 13.79 -20.68 33.16
CA ASN A 75 14.06 -21.75 34.15
C ASN A 75 14.74 -23.07 33.71
N ILE A 76 16.08 -23.06 33.54
CA ILE A 76 16.92 -24.10 34.16
C ILE A 76 18.04 -23.42 34.95
N PHE A 77 17.73 -23.18 36.23
CA PHE A 77 18.71 -23.07 37.31
C PHE A 77 19.52 -24.37 37.36
N VAL A 78 20.77 -24.35 36.89
CA VAL A 78 21.77 -25.36 37.26
C VAL A 78 22.65 -24.77 38.36
N PRO A 79 22.67 -25.35 39.59
CA PRO A 79 23.38 -24.81 40.72
C PRO A 79 24.90 -24.79 40.47
N ILE A 80 25.50 -23.67 40.86
CA ILE A 80 26.95 -23.48 40.93
C ILE A 80 27.53 -24.52 41.90
N VAL A 81 28.76 -24.96 41.60
CA VAL A 81 29.77 -25.61 42.44
C VAL A 81 30.03 -27.09 42.13
N ASN A 82 31.25 -27.33 41.62
CA ASN A 82 32.13 -28.51 41.81
C ASN A 82 32.53 -29.35 40.58
N GLN A 83 33.27 -28.75 39.63
CA GLN A 83 34.24 -29.48 38.79
C GLN A 83 35.65 -28.96 39.13
N ARG A 84 36.31 -29.55 40.14
CA ARG A 84 37.40 -30.53 39.98
C ARG A 84 38.68 -29.93 39.36
N TYR A 85 39.44 -29.25 40.21
CA TYR A 85 40.90 -29.35 40.26
C TYR A 85 41.30 -29.56 41.72
#